data_AF-A0A3S1FXJ2-F1
#
_entry.id   AF-A0A3S1FXJ2-F1
#
_cell.length_a   1.000
_cell.length_b   1.000
_cell.length_c   1.000
_cell.angle_alpha   90.00
_cell.angle_beta   90.00
_cell.angle_gamma   90.00
#
_symmetry.space_group_name_H-M   'P 1'
#
loop_
_entity.id
_entity.type
_entity.pdbx_description
1 polymer ?
#
loop_
_entity_poly.entity_id
_entity_poly.type
_entity_poly.pdbx_seq_one_letter_code
_entity_poly.pdbx_strand_id
1 'polypeptide(L)'
;MNYARMLIEKEAPAEYGYDRIRYNLSESSIADQKLSDIGLTLPDLTLFYGEHRGDKELRALIAGQDKGVSPDDVLVTAGAAGALFI
;
A
#
# COMPACT_ATOMS: atom_id res chain seq x y z
N MET A 1 -5.24 -15.14 -21.69
CA MET A 1 -5.57 -13.87 -21.01
C MET A 1 -4.94 -12.74 -21.79
N ASN A 2 -5.68 -11.64 -22.01
CA ASN A 2 -5.21 -10.47 -22.77
C ASN A 2 -4.88 -9.31 -21.81
N TYR A 3 -3.95 -9.54 -20.88
CA TYR A 3 -3.47 -8.46 -20.01
C TYR A 3 -2.53 -7.57 -20.83
N ALA A 4 -3.00 -6.39 -21.18
CA ALA A 4 -2.19 -5.35 -21.81
C ALA A 4 -1.69 -4.39 -20.73
N ARG A 5 -0.45 -3.92 -20.91
CA ARG A 5 0.13 -2.91 -20.02
C ARG A 5 -0.72 -1.65 -20.05
N MET A 6 -1.01 -1.07 -18.88
CA MET A 6 -1.76 0.17 -18.80
C MET A 6 -0.90 1.33 -19.29
N LEU A 7 -1.47 2.26 -20.06
CA LEU A 7 -0.73 3.42 -20.57
C LEU A 7 -0.22 4.30 -19.42
N ILE A 8 -1.03 4.47 -18.38
CA ILE A 8 -0.65 5.25 -17.19
C ILE A 8 0.57 4.65 -16.48
N GLU A 9 0.73 3.33 -16.48
CA GLU A 9 1.90 2.66 -15.92
C GLU A 9 3.14 2.91 -16.80
N LYS A 10 2.99 2.79 -18.12
CA LYS A 10 4.09 3.02 -19.07
C LYS A 10 4.62 4.46 -19.01
N GLU A 11 3.75 5.42 -18.76
CA GLU A 11 4.07 6.85 -18.73
C GLU A 11 4.29 7.36 -17.29
N ALA A 12 4.21 6.48 -16.28
CA ALA A 12 4.38 6.86 -14.89
C ALA A 12 5.79 7.39 -14.59
N PRO A 13 5.93 8.30 -13.61
CA PRO A 13 7.23 8.73 -13.10
C PRO A 13 8.17 7.58 -12.70
N ALA A 14 7.62 6.52 -12.12
CA ALA A 14 8.38 5.32 -11.74
C ALA A 14 9.06 4.62 -12.93
N GLU A 15 8.49 4.71 -14.13
CA GLU A 15 9.02 4.10 -15.35
C GLU A 15 9.86 5.08 -16.17
N TYR A 16 9.46 6.36 -16.17
CA TYR A 16 10.20 7.40 -16.87
C TYR A 16 11.51 7.80 -16.15
N GLY A 17 11.53 7.69 -14.82
CA GLY A 17 12.62 8.10 -13.94
C GLY A 17 12.31 9.43 -13.24
N TYR A 18 12.23 9.39 -11.90
CA TYR A 18 11.95 10.57 -11.07
C TYR A 18 12.99 11.69 -11.25
N ASP A 19 14.25 11.33 -11.49
CA ASP A 19 15.38 12.25 -11.71
C ASP A 19 15.22 13.10 -12.98
N ARG A 20 14.41 12.63 -13.94
CA ARG A 20 14.16 13.32 -15.20
C ARG A 20 13.00 14.31 -15.13
N ILE A 21 12.24 14.32 -14.04
CA ILE A 21 11.05 15.15 -13.87
C ILE A 21 11.35 16.26 -12.87
N ARG A 22 11.63 17.46 -13.38
CA ARG A 22 11.94 18.63 -12.53
C ARG A 22 10.78 19.02 -11.61
N TYR A 23 9.55 18.87 -12.08
CA TYR A 23 8.33 19.18 -11.34
C TYR A 23 7.32 18.06 -11.59
N ASN A 24 7.27 17.06 -10.70
CA ASN A 24 6.31 15.95 -10.81
C ASN A 24 4.96 16.39 -10.27
N LEU A 25 3.98 16.57 -11.17
CA LEU A 25 2.58 16.90 -10.85
C LEU A 25 1.62 15.76 -11.23
N SER A 26 2.16 14.63 -11.71
CA SER A 26 1.39 13.48 -12.19
C SER A 26 1.16 12.43 -11.12
N GLU A 27 1.99 12.40 -10.07
CA GLU A 27 1.82 11.46 -8.97
C GLU A 27 0.64 11.87 -8.08
N SER A 28 -0.29 10.96 -7.82
CA SER A 28 -1.48 11.22 -7.00
C SER A 28 -1.24 11.02 -5.50
N SER A 29 -0.02 10.73 -5.09
CA SER A 29 0.27 10.21 -3.75
C SER A 29 0.95 11.21 -2.82
N ILE A 30 0.89 10.85 -1.54
CA ILE A 30 1.64 11.48 -0.45
C ILE A 30 3.12 11.66 -0.83
N ALA A 31 3.76 12.70 -0.31
CA ALA A 31 5.21 12.84 -0.43
C ALA A 31 5.92 11.67 0.25
N ASP A 32 7.13 11.33 -0.20
CA ASP A 32 7.97 10.34 0.46
C ASP A 32 8.14 10.67 1.94
N GLN A 33 7.98 9.66 2.81
CA GLN A 33 8.13 9.81 4.26
C GLN A 33 9.16 8.82 4.79
N LYS A 34 9.93 9.25 5.79
CA LYS A 34 10.78 8.37 6.57
C LYS A 34 10.01 7.84 7.77
N LEU A 35 10.38 6.66 8.25
CA LEU A 35 9.85 6.13 9.52
C LEU A 35 10.08 7.09 10.69
N SER A 36 11.22 7.78 10.70
CA SER A 36 11.52 8.81 11.69
C SER A 36 10.55 9.99 11.66
N ASP A 37 10.00 10.33 10.49
CA ASP A 37 9.09 11.47 10.33
C ASP A 37 7.73 11.18 10.98
N ILE A 38 7.40 9.90 11.16
CA ILE A 38 6.21 9.41 11.89
C ILE A 38 6.55 8.86 13.28
N GLY A 39 7.76 9.12 13.78
CA GLY A 39 8.18 8.74 15.14
C GLY A 39 8.43 7.24 15.35
N LEU A 40 8.77 6.49 14.29
CA LEU A 40 9.04 5.06 14.36
C LEU A 40 10.52 4.72 14.17
N THR A 41 11.01 3.76 14.95
CA THR A 41 12.32 3.13 14.82
C THR A 41 12.12 1.62 14.73
N LEU A 42 12.79 0.97 13.78
CA LEU A 42 12.77 -0.50 13.66
C LEU A 42 13.73 -1.14 14.67
N PRO A 43 13.25 -1.97 15.61
CA PRO A 43 14.11 -2.80 16.45
C PRO A 43 14.61 -4.03 15.67
N ASP A 44 15.42 -4.87 16.32
CA ASP A 44 15.77 -6.20 15.82
C ASP A 44 14.52 -7.09 15.83
N LEU A 45 13.88 -7.22 14.67
CA LEU A 45 12.56 -7.82 14.51
C LEU A 45 12.63 -9.13 13.72
N THR A 46 12.03 -10.18 14.25
CA THR A 46 11.83 -11.42 13.51
C THR A 46 10.86 -11.22 12.35
N LEU A 47 11.34 -11.44 11.13
CA LEU A 47 10.50 -11.44 9.92
C LEU A 47 9.99 -12.86 9.66
N PHE A 48 8.72 -13.10 9.97
CA PHE A 48 8.03 -14.36 9.71
C PHE A 48 6.78 -14.12 8.86
N TYR A 49 6.23 -15.19 8.29
CA TYR A 49 5.18 -15.10 7.27
C TYR A 49 3.86 -14.45 7.74
N GLY A 50 3.54 -14.53 9.02
CA GLY A 50 2.33 -13.95 9.61
C GLY A 50 1.04 -14.71 9.29
N GLU A 51 -0.10 -14.09 9.62
CA GLU A 51 -1.45 -14.64 9.36
C GLU A 51 -1.89 -14.34 7.92
N HIS A 52 -2.47 -15.32 7.23
CA HIS A 52 -2.90 -15.18 5.83
C HIS A 52 -3.90 -14.05 5.57
N ARG A 53 -4.73 -13.71 6.57
CA ARG A 53 -5.73 -12.63 6.44
C ARG A 53 -5.18 -11.25 6.82
N GLY A 54 -3.97 -11.20 7.38
CA GLY A 54 -3.40 -10.03 8.03
C GLY A 54 -3.56 -10.06 9.55
N ASP A 55 -2.74 -9.21 10.19
CA ASP A 55 -2.69 -9.05 11.65
C ASP A 55 -4.07 -8.73 12.24
N LYS A 56 -4.37 -9.30 13.42
CA LYS A 56 -5.68 -9.18 14.08
C LYS A 56 -5.97 -7.76 14.55
N GLU A 57 -4.99 -7.07 15.12
CA GLU A 57 -5.16 -5.71 15.62
C GLU A 57 -5.34 -4.75 14.44
N LEU A 58 -4.56 -4.92 13.37
CA LEU A 58 -4.73 -4.15 12.15
C LEU A 58 -6.13 -4.32 11.54
N ARG A 59 -6.64 -5.55 11.45
CA ARG A 59 -8.01 -5.80 10.94
C ARG A 59 -9.07 -5.15 11.81
N ALA A 60 -8.90 -5.15 13.13
CA ALA A 60 -9.82 -4.47 14.05
C ALA A 60 -9.79 -2.95 13.87
N LEU A 61 -8.61 -2.36 13.71
CA LEU A 61 -8.45 -0.93 13.44
C LEU A 61 -9.11 -0.51 12.12
N ILE A 62 -8.98 -1.32 11.06
CA ILE A 62 -9.62 -1.06 9.76
C ILE A 62 -11.14 -1.16 9.87
N ALA A 63 -11.67 -2.25 10.44
CA ALA A 63 -13.12 -2.44 10.59
C ALA A 63 -13.75 -1.32 11.44
N GLY A 64 -13.04 -0.82 12.45
CA GLY A 64 -13.48 0.30 13.29
C GLY A 64 -13.64 1.65 12.57
N GLN A 65 -13.21 1.77 11.31
CA GLN A 65 -13.38 3.00 10.52
C GLN A 65 -14.79 3.16 9.94
N ASP A 66 -15.61 2.10 9.91
CA ASP A 66 -16.97 2.14 9.37
C ASP A 66 -17.97 1.37 10.26
N LYS A 67 -19.26 1.73 10.16
CA LYS A 67 -20.32 1.07 10.92
C LYS A 67 -20.78 -0.19 10.18
N GLY A 68 -20.94 -1.28 10.93
CA GLY A 68 -21.46 -2.54 10.39
C GLY A 68 -20.42 -3.41 9.68
N VAL A 69 -19.14 -3.07 9.80
CA VAL A 69 -18.02 -3.90 9.34
C VAL A 69 -17.40 -4.62 10.53
N SER A 70 -17.22 -5.94 10.41
CA SER A 70 -16.52 -6.79 11.38
C SER A 70 -15.05 -6.99 10.96
N PRO A 71 -14.11 -7.25 11.90
CA PRO A 71 -12.73 -7.65 11.55
C PRO A 71 -12.65 -8.91 10.66
N ASP A 72 -13.71 -9.73 10.65
CA ASP A 72 -13.82 -10.92 9.78
C ASP A 72 -14.23 -10.57 8.34
N ASP A 73 -14.70 -9.36 8.10
CA ASP A 73 -14.98 -8.82 6.75
C ASP A 73 -13.71 -8.21 6.12
N VAL A 74 -12.61 -8.11 6.88
CA VAL A 74 -11.35 -7.50 6.43
C VAL A 74 -10.36 -8.57 5.96
N LEU A 75 -9.76 -8.32 4.80
CA LEU A 75 -8.59 -9.04 4.27
C LEU A 75 -7.49 -8.04 3.94
N VAL A 76 -6.34 -8.15 4.61
CA VAL A 76 -5.20 -7.29 4.34
C VAL A 76 -4.49 -7.75 3.06
N THR A 77 -4.16 -6.80 2.19
CA THR A 77 -3.47 -7.05 0.93
C THR A 77 -2.27 -6.11 0.78
N ALA A 78 -1.35 -6.44 -0.12
CA ALA A 78 -0.20 -5.61 -0.46
C ALA A 78 -0.64 -4.39 -1.29
N GLY A 79 -1.24 -3.40 -0.62
CA GLY A 79 -1.79 -2.20 -1.24
C GLY A 79 -3.13 -2.42 -1.94
N ALA A 80 -3.80 -1.31 -2.28
CA ALA A 80 -5.15 -1.33 -2.85
C ALA A 80 -5.23 -2.09 -4.19
N ALA A 81 -4.16 -2.09 -5.00
CA ALA A 81 -4.13 -2.80 -6.26
C ALA A 81 -4.29 -4.31 -6.08
N GLY A 82 -3.66 -4.91 -5.06
CA GLY A 82 -3.78 -6.35 -4.77
C GLY A 82 -5.21 -6.76 -4.42
N ALA A 83 -5.96 -5.89 -3.77
CA ALA A 83 -7.36 -6.14 -3.41
C ALA A 83 -8.29 -6.27 -4.63
N LEU A 84 -7.93 -5.70 -5.80
CA LEU A 84 -8.75 -5.77 -7.01
C LEU A 84 -8.75 -7.16 -7.68
N PHE A 85 -7.88 -8.08 -7.23
CA PHE A 85 -7.69 -9.40 -7.84
C PHE A 85 -8.13 -10.57 -6.95
N ILE A 86 -8.77 -10.29 -5.82
CA ILE A 86 -9.28 -11.28 -4.85
C ILE A 86 -10.81 -11.29 -4.89
#